data_AF-A0A7S3ZCC0-F1
#
_entry.id   AF-A0A7S3ZCC0-F1
#
_cell.length_a   1.000
_cell.length_b   1.000
_cell.length_c   1.000
_cell.angle_alpha   90.00
_cell.angle_beta   90.00
_cell.angle_gamma   90.00
#
_symmetry.space_group_name_H-M   'P 1'
#
loop_
_entity.id
_entity.type
_entity.pdbx_description
1 polymer ?
#
loop_
_entity_poly.entity_id
_entity_poly.type
_entity_poly.pdbx_seq_one_letter_code
_entity_poly.pdbx_strand_id
1 'polypeptide(L)'
;YANGVAYPSIFASLVVPAAIHWAVFDRTRVGMFAAVLCGALAPLAEVVLMSVGGLWHYPMADVYVLGAGEGFPSWVSVCYFQYTVYVVTLARALLQAHQQQASPTSS
;
A
#
# COMPACT_ATOMS: atom_id res chain seq x y z
N TYR A 1 10.81 5.62 -13.45
CA TYR A 1 10.09 6.68 -14.18
C TYR A 1 11.03 7.84 -14.51
N ALA A 2 11.74 8.44 -13.54
CA ALA A 2 12.74 9.49 -13.79
C ALA A 2 13.85 9.09 -14.79
N ASN A 3 14.28 7.82 -14.76
CA ASN A 3 15.21 7.23 -15.73
C ASN A 3 14.49 6.56 -16.94
N GLY A 4 13.28 7.01 -17.30
CA GLY A 4 12.53 6.50 -18.46
C GLY A 4 11.87 5.11 -18.31
N VAL A 5 11.93 4.48 -17.14
CA VAL A 5 11.25 3.18 -16.90
C VAL A 5 9.74 3.32 -17.07
N ALA A 6 9.16 2.45 -17.91
CA ALA A 6 7.74 2.42 -18.23
C ALA A 6 6.87 2.08 -17.00
N TYR A 7 5.75 2.80 -16.86
CA TYR A 7 4.81 2.65 -15.76
C TYR A 7 4.24 1.23 -15.60
N PRO A 8 3.87 0.51 -16.68
CA PRO A 8 3.41 -0.87 -16.56
C PRO A 8 4.45 -1.80 -15.92
N SER A 9 5.75 -1.60 -16.19
CA SER A 9 6.82 -2.40 -15.59
C SER A 9 6.93 -2.16 -14.08
N ILE A 10 6.78 -0.89 -13.65
CA ILE A 10 6.74 -0.53 -12.23
C ILE A 10 5.52 -1.17 -11.57
N PHE A 11 4.35 -1.04 -12.20
CA PHE A 11 3.11 -1.62 -11.71
C PHE A 11 3.23 -3.14 -11.53
N ALA A 12 3.75 -3.85 -12.54
CA ALA A 12 3.98 -5.29 -12.48
C ALA A 12 4.95 -5.67 -11.34
N SER A 13 6.03 -4.91 -11.17
CA SER A 13 7.01 -5.15 -10.11
C SER A 13 6.45 -4.97 -8.69
N LEU A 14 5.33 -4.26 -8.53
CA LEU A 14 4.66 -4.05 -7.24
C LEU A 14 3.48 -5.02 -7.05
N VAL A 15 2.64 -5.21 -8.06
CA VAL A 15 1.45 -6.08 -7.93
C VAL A 15 1.82 -7.55 -7.87
N VAL A 16 2.79 -8.02 -8.66
CA VAL A 16 3.12 -9.45 -8.71
C VAL A 16 3.65 -9.95 -7.35
N PRO A 17 4.63 -9.30 -6.71
CA PRO A 17 5.06 -9.70 -5.37
C PRO A 17 3.94 -9.55 -4.33
N ALA A 18 3.08 -8.53 -4.44
CA ALA A 18 1.95 -8.34 -3.52
C ALA A 18 0.98 -9.51 -3.60
N ALA A 19 0.61 -9.91 -4.82
CA ALA A 19 -0.29 -11.02 -5.08
C ALA A 19 0.31 -12.33 -4.57
N ILE A 20 1.59 -12.59 -4.83
CA ILE A 20 2.29 -13.77 -4.33
C ILE A 20 2.30 -13.76 -2.79
N HIS A 21 2.66 -12.64 -2.17
CA HIS A 21 2.72 -12.54 -0.72
C HIS A 21 1.35 -12.78 -0.08
N TRP A 22 0.31 -12.09 -0.56
CA TRP A 22 -1.04 -12.30 -0.07
C TRP A 22 -1.49 -13.76 -0.27
N ALA A 23 -1.21 -14.35 -1.44
CA ALA A 23 -1.58 -15.73 -1.74
C ALA A 23 -0.80 -16.78 -0.94
N VAL A 24 0.38 -16.46 -0.41
CA VAL A 24 1.20 -17.40 0.37
C VAL A 24 0.97 -17.22 1.88
N PHE A 25 0.92 -15.99 2.38
CA PHE A 25 1.03 -15.70 3.81
C PHE A 25 -0.27 -15.21 4.49
N ASP A 26 -1.17 -14.55 3.77
CA ASP A 26 -2.39 -13.97 4.38
C ASP A 26 -3.65 -14.72 3.95
N ARG A 27 -3.93 -14.77 2.64
CA ARG A 27 -5.15 -15.33 2.02
C ARG A 27 -6.47 -14.80 2.61
N THR A 28 -6.45 -13.74 3.41
CA THR A 28 -7.68 -13.21 4.00
C THR A 28 -8.33 -12.15 3.12
N ARG A 29 -9.67 -12.19 3.06
CA ARG A 29 -10.47 -11.16 2.36
C ARG A 29 -10.37 -9.81 3.06
N VAL A 30 -10.25 -9.80 4.39
CA VAL A 30 -10.12 -8.57 5.18
C VAL A 30 -8.79 -7.89 4.91
N GLY A 31 -7.67 -8.63 4.84
CA GLY A 31 -6.38 -8.06 4.49
C GLY A 31 -6.35 -7.50 3.06
N MET A 32 -6.95 -8.22 2.11
CA MET A 32 -7.12 -7.72 0.74
C MET A 32 -7.97 -6.43 0.70
N PHE A 33 -9.09 -6.41 1.41
CA PHE A 33 -9.95 -5.21 1.49
C PHE A 33 -9.21 -4.02 2.08
N ALA A 34 -8.47 -4.23 3.18
CA ALA A 34 -7.64 -3.18 3.78
C ALA A 34 -6.58 -2.68 2.81
N ALA A 35 -5.92 -3.56 2.06
CA ALA A 35 -4.92 -3.18 1.07
C ALA A 35 -5.51 -2.34 -0.07
N VAL A 36 -6.66 -2.73 -0.62
CA VAL A 36 -7.37 -1.94 -1.63
C VAL A 36 -7.78 -0.57 -1.09
N LEU A 37 -8.31 -0.53 0.14
CA LEU A 37 -8.73 0.70 0.79
C LEU A 37 -7.55 1.66 1.01
N CYS A 38 -6.43 1.17 1.55
CA CYS A 38 -5.22 1.97 1.73
C CYS A 38 -4.62 2.42 0.39
N GLY A 39 -4.62 1.55 -0.62
CA GLY A 39 -4.14 1.89 -1.97
C GLY A 39 -4.90 3.04 -2.62
N ALA A 40 -6.17 3.24 -2.26
CA ALA A 40 -6.99 4.36 -2.73
C ALA A 40 -6.94 5.58 -1.80
N LEU A 41 -7.08 5.38 -0.49
CA LEU A 41 -7.23 6.49 0.46
C LEU A 41 -5.90 7.18 0.81
N ALA A 42 -4.80 6.44 0.86
CA ALA A 42 -3.50 7.03 1.19
C ALA A 42 -3.03 8.07 0.15
N PRO A 43 -3.07 7.80 -1.18
CA PRO A 43 -2.70 8.82 -2.16
C PRO A 43 -3.71 10.00 -2.21
N LEU A 44 -4.97 9.79 -1.84
CA LEU A 44 -5.90 10.91 -1.65
C LEU A 44 -5.48 11.81 -0.48
N ALA A 45 -5.05 11.22 0.64
CA ALA A 45 -4.51 11.98 1.76
C ALA A 45 -3.23 12.73 1.38
N GLU A 46 -2.35 12.12 0.57
CA GLU A 46 -1.17 12.81 0.02
C GLU A 46 -1.56 14.04 -0.78
N VAL A 47 -2.56 13.93 -1.66
CA VAL A 47 -3.01 15.07 -2.47
C VAL A 47 -3.52 16.21 -1.60
N VAL A 48 -4.23 15.92 -0.52
CA VAL A 48 -4.65 16.94 0.44
C VAL A 48 -3.43 17.61 1.10
N LEU A 49 -2.42 16.83 1.49
CA LEU A 49 -1.19 17.37 2.09
C LEU A 49 -0.37 18.23 1.11
N MET A 50 -0.28 17.81 -0.16
CA MET A 50 0.39 18.59 -1.20
C MET A 50 -0.37 19.88 -1.51
N SER A 51 -1.70 19.81 -1.71
CA SER A 51 -2.52 20.94 -2.12
C SER A 51 -2.75 21.98 -1.02
N VAL A 52 -2.95 21.54 0.22
CA VAL A 52 -3.21 22.44 1.37
C VAL A 52 -1.91 22.86 2.04
N GLY A 53 -0.96 21.92 2.18
CA GLY A 53 0.26 22.14 2.94
C GLY A 53 1.48 22.51 2.08
N GLY A 54 1.46 22.24 0.78
CA GLY A 54 2.62 22.47 -0.09
C GLY A 54 3.87 21.69 0.34
N LEU A 55 3.71 20.57 1.06
CA LEU A 55 4.83 19.86 1.66
C LEU A 55 5.79 19.26 0.62
N TRP A 56 5.25 18.75 -0.50
CA TRP A 56 6.03 18.24 -1.63
C TRP A 56 5.21 18.26 -2.92
N HIS A 57 5.84 17.92 -4.05
CA HIS A 57 5.20 17.80 -5.36
C HIS A 57 5.82 16.66 -6.18
N TYR A 58 5.01 15.98 -6.99
CA TYR A 58 5.51 14.94 -7.89
C TYR A 58 5.85 15.51 -9.28
N PRO A 59 7.09 15.34 -9.78
CA PRO A 59 7.51 15.94 -11.05
C PRO A 59 6.90 15.28 -12.30
N MET A 60 6.31 14.09 -12.18
CA MET A 60 5.68 13.36 -13.30
C MET A 60 4.39 12.67 -12.85
N ALA A 61 3.41 13.44 -12.39
CA ALA A 61 2.09 12.90 -12.11
C ALA A 61 1.35 12.52 -13.40
N ASP A 62 0.77 11.32 -13.43
CA ASP A 62 -0.14 10.82 -14.47
C ASP A 62 -1.59 10.71 -13.94
N VAL A 63 -1.80 10.74 -12.62
CA VAL A 63 -3.11 10.79 -11.97
C VAL A 63 -3.30 12.12 -11.27
N TYR A 64 -4.37 12.82 -11.62
CA TYR A 64 -4.76 14.09 -11.01
C TYR A 64 -6.11 13.92 -10.33
N VAL A 65 -6.21 14.40 -9.09
CA VAL A 65 -7.48 14.38 -8.35
C VAL A 65 -8.26 15.63 -8.72
N LEU A 66 -9.55 15.44 -9.03
CA LEU A 66 -10.44 16.50 -9.51
C LEU A 66 -10.38 17.74 -8.59
N GLY A 67 -9.91 18.86 -9.16
CA GLY A 67 -9.89 20.17 -8.51
C GLY A 67 -8.70 20.44 -7.57
N ALA A 68 -7.81 19.48 -7.33
CA ALA A 68 -6.72 19.65 -6.37
C ALA A 68 -5.47 20.36 -6.94
N GLY A 69 -5.35 20.50 -8.28
CA GLY A 69 -4.16 21.04 -8.97
C GLY A 69 -2.90 20.16 -8.88
N GLU A 70 -2.85 19.34 -7.83
CA GLU A 70 -1.82 18.37 -7.47
C GLU A 70 -2.16 16.97 -7.98
N GLY A 71 -1.13 16.19 -8.28
CA GLY A 71 -1.27 14.84 -8.79
C GLY A 71 -0.16 13.93 -8.27
N PHE A 72 -0.33 12.63 -8.49
CA PHE A 72 0.66 11.63 -8.13
C PHE A 72 0.83 10.59 -9.25
N PRO A 73 1.98 9.91 -9.31
CA PRO A 73 2.15 8.78 -10.21
C PRO A 73 1.26 7.59 -9.82
N SER A 74 0.57 6.94 -10.77
CA SER A 74 -0.36 5.82 -10.55
C SER A 74 0.24 4.65 -9.76
N TRP A 75 1.56 4.45 -9.87
CA TRP A 75 2.27 3.44 -9.09
C TRP A 75 2.30 3.74 -7.58
N VAL A 76 2.08 4.98 -7.13
CA VAL A 76 2.00 5.35 -5.70
C VAL A 76 0.84 4.62 -5.02
N SER A 77 -0.34 4.55 -5.67
CA SER A 77 -1.48 3.77 -5.17
C SER A 77 -1.11 2.30 -4.95
N VAL A 78 -0.31 1.74 -5.87
CA VAL A 78 0.13 0.34 -5.80
C VAL A 78 1.18 0.14 -4.70
N CYS A 79 2.05 1.13 -4.46
CA CYS A 79 2.97 1.10 -3.33
C CYS A 79 2.21 0.97 -2.00
N TYR A 80 1.16 1.76 -1.81
CA TYR A 80 0.33 1.66 -0.61
C TYR A 80 -0.40 0.32 -0.51
N PHE A 81 -0.96 -0.17 -1.61
CA PHE A 81 -1.57 -1.49 -1.65
C PHE A 81 -0.58 -2.58 -1.20
N GLN A 82 0.59 -2.62 -1.83
CA GLN A 82 1.64 -3.59 -1.52
C GLN A 82 2.13 -3.48 -0.07
N TYR A 83 2.34 -2.25 0.40
CA TYR A 83 2.76 -2.00 1.78
C TYR A 83 1.74 -2.54 2.78
N THR A 84 0.45 -2.28 2.55
CA THR A 84 -0.61 -2.76 3.44
C THR A 84 -0.73 -4.28 3.44
N VAL A 85 -0.52 -4.96 2.31
CA VAL A 85 -0.44 -6.44 2.28
C VAL A 85 0.62 -6.95 3.26
N TYR A 86 1.81 -6.36 3.26
CA TYR A 86 2.89 -6.76 4.16
C TYR A 86 2.59 -6.44 5.63
N VAL A 87 2.09 -5.23 5.89
CA VAL A 87 1.79 -4.78 7.26
C VAL A 87 0.67 -5.60 7.89
N VAL A 88 -0.39 -5.93 7.15
CA VAL A 88 -1.49 -6.74 7.67
C VAL A 88 -1.00 -8.15 8.02
N THR A 89 -0.24 -8.80 7.14
CA THR A 89 0.35 -10.12 7.43
C THR A 89 1.21 -10.07 8.68
N LEU A 90 2.09 -9.08 8.80
CA LEU A 90 2.96 -8.91 9.95
C LEU A 90 2.17 -8.66 11.24
N ALA A 91 1.18 -7.77 11.20
CA ALA A 91 0.34 -7.46 12.36
C ALA A 91 -0.40 -8.71 12.88
N ARG A 92 -0.89 -9.56 11.98
CA ARG A 92 -1.51 -10.85 12.36
C ARG A 92 -0.50 -11.80 12.99
N ALA A 93 0.69 -11.93 12.39
CA ALA A 93 1.74 -12.79 12.93
C ALA A 93 2.17 -12.35 14.35
N LEU A 94 2.33 -11.05 14.57
CA LEU A 94 2.66 -10.48 15.88
C LEU A 94 1.54 -10.71 16.91
N LEU A 95 0.28 -10.54 16.50
CA LEU A 95 -0.86 -10.82 17.38
C LEU A 95 -0.91 -12.29 17.79
N GLN A 96 -0.66 -13.21 16.85
CA GLN A 96 -0.62 -14.65 17.14
C GLN A 96 0.52 -15.01 18.08
N ALA A 97 1.72 -14.48 17.84
CA ALA A 97 2.88 -14.69 18.71
C ALA A 97 2.61 -14.20 20.14
N HIS A 98 1.98 -13.03 20.28
CA HIS A 98 1.59 -12.49 21.58
C HIS A 98 0.56 -13.38 22.31
N GLN A 99 -0.44 -13.91 21.60
CA GLN A 99 -1.44 -14.81 22.17
C GLN A 99 -0.86 -16.15 22.64
N GLN A 100 0.12 -16.68 21.91
CA GLN A 100 0.84 -17.91 22.28
C GLN A 100 1.65 -17.74 23.58
N GLN A 101 2.25 -16.57 23.79
CA GLN A 101 2.97 -16.26 25.04
C GLN A 101 2.03 -16.12 26.24
N ALA A 102 0.83 -15.59 26.03
CA ALA A 102 -0.16 -15.36 27.09
C ALA A 102 -0.87 -16.65 27.56
N SER A 103 -0.78 -17.73 26.78
CA SER A 103 -1.35 -19.04 27.12
C SER A 103 -0.20 -20.03 27.38
N PRO A 104 0.42 -20.03 28.59
CA PRO A 104 1.43 -21.03 28.90
C PRO A 104 0.77 -22.40 28.76
N THR A 105 1.32 -23.22 27.88
CA THR A 105 0.92 -24.60 27.65
C THR A 105 0.85 -25.32 28.99
N SER A 106 -0.36 -25.68 29.41
CA SER A 106 -0.59 -26.68 30.44
C SER A 106 -0.11 -28.03 29.87
N SER A 107 1.15 -28.35 30.09
CA SER A 107 1.76 -29.66 29.83
C SER A 107 2.67 -30.03 30.98
#